data_AF-A0A5J9T693-F1
#
_entry.id   AF-A0A5J9T693-F1
#
_cell.length_a   1.000
_cell.length_b   1.000
_cell.length_c   1.000
_cell.angle_alpha   90.00
_cell.angle_beta   90.00
_cell.angle_gamma   90.00
#
_symmetry.space_group_name_H-M   'P 1'
#
loop_
_entity.id
_entity.type
_entity.pdbx_description
1 polymer ?
#
loop_
_entity_poly.entity_id
_entity_poly.type
_entity_poly.pdbx_seq_one_letter_code
_entity_poly.pdbx_strand_id
1 'polypeptide(L)'
;MAPTTQPLQPWSQPDEILFLGALAAHAREHGKPPARAELCKALEGCHLDMEFDARKMYAKMRGLKEVYLKLRNAGGGDAPGSHEARKYDLSAVIWGPPRGSEEMSRLYPYLAKAVDGISSRTDLGAEYKRAFELMDDEEASKLEAQVKKARIENAKLAMKRTNLENEVLGTLTKSSD
;
A
#
# COMPACT_ATOMS: atom_id res chain seq x y z
N MET A 1 -19.17 37.74 21.22
CA MET A 1 -18.37 36.59 21.69
C MET A 1 -18.05 35.74 20.48
N ALA A 2 -16.81 35.77 20.00
CA ALA A 2 -16.36 34.84 18.96
C ALA A 2 -16.08 33.47 19.62
N PRO A 3 -16.45 32.34 19.00
CA PRO A 3 -16.05 31.04 19.53
C PRO A 3 -14.54 30.92 19.36
N THR A 4 -13.82 30.86 20.48
CA THR A 4 -12.40 30.53 20.50
C THR A 4 -12.26 29.08 20.04
N THR A 5 -11.94 28.89 18.76
CA THR A 5 -11.53 27.59 18.23
C THR A 5 -10.25 27.20 18.97
N GLN A 6 -10.39 26.39 20.01
CA GLN A 6 -9.24 25.79 20.67
C GLN A 6 -8.46 24.98 19.63
N PRO A 7 -7.13 25.16 19.54
CA PRO A 7 -6.32 24.31 18.69
C PRO A 7 -6.50 22.86 19.15
N LEU A 8 -6.70 21.95 18.20
CA LEU A 8 -6.79 20.52 18.46
C LEU A 8 -5.58 20.13 19.32
N GLN A 9 -5.83 19.67 20.54
CA GLN A 9 -4.78 19.25 21.46
C GLN A 9 -3.91 18.20 20.74
N PRO A 10 -2.57 18.35 20.73
CA PRO A 10 -1.70 17.32 20.18
C PRO A 10 -1.93 16.03 20.95
N TRP A 11 -2.09 14.92 20.22
CA TRP A 11 -2.24 13.59 20.81
C TRP A 11 -1.07 13.30 21.74
N SER A 12 -1.36 12.78 22.93
CA SER A 12 -0.31 12.40 23.84
C SER A 12 0.42 11.16 23.32
N GLN A 13 1.71 11.04 23.65
CA GLN A 13 2.52 9.87 23.35
C GLN A 13 1.90 8.56 23.91
N PRO A 14 1.37 8.53 25.15
CA PRO A 14 0.61 7.39 25.67
C PRO A 14 -0.64 7.03 24.85
N ASP A 15 -1.45 8.03 24.46
CA ASP A 15 -2.67 7.80 23.67
C ASP A 15 -2.36 7.17 22.31
N GLU A 16 -1.30 7.63 21.64
CA GLU A 16 -0.88 7.06 20.36
C GLU A 16 -0.49 5.58 20.50
N ILE A 17 0.18 5.21 21.59
CA ILE A 17 0.56 3.82 21.86
C ILE A 17 -0.66 2.96 22.19
N LEU A 18 -1.59 3.47 23.01
CA LEU A 18 -2.84 2.77 23.32
C LEU A 18 -3.69 2.56 22.06
N PHE A 19 -3.81 3.61 21.25
CA PHE A 19 -4.52 3.59 19.98
C PHE A 19 -3.92 2.56 19.03
N LEU A 20 -2.60 2.65 18.75
CA LEU A 20 -1.91 1.65 17.92
C LEU A 20 -2.00 0.24 18.54
N GLY A 21 -1.99 0.11 19.86
CA GLY A 21 -2.16 -1.15 20.58
C GLY A 21 -3.48 -1.85 20.25
N ALA A 22 -4.59 -1.11 20.31
CA ALA A 22 -5.91 -1.64 19.96
C ALA A 22 -6.03 -1.98 18.48
N LEU A 23 -5.55 -1.10 17.59
CA LEU A 23 -5.52 -1.37 16.17
C LEU A 23 -4.71 -2.63 15.84
N ALA A 24 -3.58 -2.83 16.52
CA ALA A 24 -2.74 -4.02 16.36
C ALA A 24 -3.42 -5.28 16.91
N ALA A 25 -4.19 -5.20 18.00
CA ALA A 25 -4.99 -6.31 18.50
C ALA A 25 -6.05 -6.73 17.46
N HIS A 26 -6.79 -5.76 16.92
CA HIS A 26 -7.74 -6.01 15.83
C HIS A 26 -7.05 -6.61 14.60
N ALA A 27 -5.90 -6.08 14.19
CA ALA A 27 -5.17 -6.57 13.03
C ALA A 27 -4.66 -8.02 13.21
N ARG A 28 -4.27 -8.41 14.43
CA ARG A 28 -3.91 -9.80 14.74
C ARG A 28 -5.09 -10.76 14.65
N GLU A 29 -6.28 -10.31 15.03
CA GLU A 29 -7.51 -11.12 14.99
C GLU A 29 -8.08 -11.24 13.57
N HIS A 30 -8.06 -10.15 12.80
CA HIS A 30 -8.76 -10.04 11.51
C HIS A 30 -7.82 -10.06 10.29
N GLY A 31 -6.51 -10.01 10.50
CA GLY A 31 -5.48 -9.97 9.44
C GLY A 31 -5.37 -8.63 8.70
N LYS A 32 -6.11 -7.60 9.11
CA LYS A 32 -6.12 -6.28 8.47
C LYS A 32 -6.45 -5.16 9.47
N PRO A 33 -6.04 -3.91 9.20
CA PRO A 33 -6.46 -2.76 9.99
C PRO A 33 -7.99 -2.61 10.02
N PRO A 34 -8.57 -2.08 11.11
CA PRO A 34 -10.00 -1.84 11.18
C PRO A 34 -10.45 -0.76 10.18
N ALA A 35 -11.59 -1.00 9.54
CA ALA A 35 -12.28 0.00 8.75
C ALA A 35 -12.87 1.10 9.64
N ARG A 36 -13.26 2.23 9.05
CA ARG A 36 -13.86 3.37 9.79
C ARG A 36 -15.08 2.96 10.65
N ALA A 37 -15.89 2.02 10.18
CA ALA A 37 -17.06 1.52 10.90
C ALA A 37 -16.70 0.58 12.06
N GLU A 38 -15.52 -0.05 12.00
CA GLU A 38 -15.03 -1.03 12.99
C GLU A 38 -14.23 -0.34 14.11
N LEU A 39 -13.84 0.93 13.93
CA LEU A 39 -13.04 1.69 14.91
C LEU A 39 -13.66 1.73 16.30
N CYS A 40 -14.98 1.90 16.43
CA CYS A 40 -15.64 1.92 17.74
C CYS A 40 -15.42 0.59 18.49
N LYS A 41 -15.54 -0.53 17.77
CA LYS A 41 -15.36 -1.87 18.32
C LYS A 41 -13.89 -2.15 18.61
N ALA A 42 -13.00 -1.78 17.69
CA ALA A 42 -11.56 -1.99 17.85
C ALA A 42 -10.99 -1.21 19.04
N LEU A 43 -11.58 -0.06 19.38
CA LEU A 43 -11.18 0.79 20.51
C LEU A 43 -12.02 0.54 21.78
N GLU A 44 -12.82 -0.51 21.83
CA GLU A 44 -13.60 -0.84 23.02
C GLU A 44 -12.66 -1.15 24.19
N GLY A 45 -12.80 -0.41 25.29
CA GLY A 45 -11.91 -0.50 26.46
C GLY A 45 -10.60 0.30 26.37
N CYS A 46 -10.34 1.00 25.25
CA CYS A 46 -9.23 1.95 25.18
C CYS A 46 -9.64 3.29 25.82
N HIS A 47 -8.98 3.63 26.93
CA HIS A 47 -9.11 4.94 27.54
C HIS A 47 -8.12 5.89 26.90
N LEU A 48 -8.62 6.82 26.09
CA LEU A 48 -7.85 7.92 25.53
C LEU A 48 -8.23 9.19 26.28
N ASP A 49 -7.28 10.09 26.50
CA ASP A 49 -7.52 11.35 27.21
C ASP A 49 -8.40 12.35 26.43
N MET A 50 -8.90 11.93 25.26
CA MET A 50 -9.68 12.73 24.34
C MET A 50 -11.00 12.07 23.98
N GLU A 51 -12.03 12.89 23.71
CA GLU A 51 -13.34 12.41 23.29
C GLU A 51 -13.27 11.61 21.98
N PHE A 52 -14.03 10.52 21.95
CA PHE A 52 -14.12 9.66 20.78
C PHE A 52 -14.85 10.37 19.64
N ASP A 53 -14.15 10.63 18.54
CA ASP A 53 -14.74 11.03 17.26
C ASP A 53 -14.15 10.17 16.14
N ALA A 54 -14.99 9.35 15.50
CA ALA A 54 -14.54 8.40 14.49
C ALA A 54 -13.82 9.06 13.29
N ARG A 55 -14.13 10.32 12.94
CA ARG A 55 -13.40 11.05 11.88
C ARG A 55 -12.01 11.45 12.37
N LYS A 56 -11.89 11.99 13.58
CA LYS A 56 -10.60 12.35 14.19
C LYS A 56 -9.72 11.11 14.36
N MET A 57 -10.28 10.00 14.87
CA MET A 57 -9.57 8.74 15.03
C MET A 57 -9.08 8.18 13.70
N TYR A 58 -9.94 8.19 12.67
CA TYR A 58 -9.53 7.71 11.35
C TYR A 58 -8.48 8.61 10.69
N ALA A 59 -8.60 9.93 10.84
CA ALA A 59 -7.59 10.88 10.37
C ALA A 59 -6.24 10.65 11.09
N LYS A 60 -6.27 10.38 12.40
CA LYS A 60 -5.07 10.04 13.16
C LYS A 60 -4.45 8.74 12.68
N MET A 61 -5.24 7.68 12.49
CA MET A 61 -4.78 6.40 11.94
C MET A 61 -4.08 6.58 10.60
N ARG A 62 -4.64 7.41 9.70
CA ARG A 62 -4.03 7.72 8.41
C ARG A 62 -2.68 8.42 8.57
N GLY A 63 -2.61 9.44 9.41
CA GLY A 63 -1.35 10.15 9.67
C GLY A 63 -0.27 9.24 10.26
N LEU A 64 -0.65 8.35 11.19
CA LEU A 64 0.27 7.36 11.76
C LEU A 64 0.74 6.34 10.71
N LYS A 65 -0.16 5.88 9.82
CA LYS A 65 0.22 5.05 8.66
C LYS A 65 1.29 5.76 7.82
N GLU A 66 1.05 7.02 7.44
CA GLU A 66 2.00 7.79 6.62
C GLU A 66 3.37 7.96 7.29
N VAL A 67 3.40 8.24 8.60
CA VAL A 67 4.65 8.35 9.36
C VAL A 67 5.39 7.00 9.39
N TYR A 68 4.67 5.91 9.68
CA TYR A 68 5.24 4.57 9.67
C TYR A 68 5.84 4.21 8.30
N LEU A 69 5.09 4.42 7.21
CA LEU A 69 5.56 4.12 5.86
C LEU A 69 6.82 4.91 5.50
N LYS A 70 6.90 6.20 5.87
CA LYS A 70 8.11 7.00 5.64
C LYS A 70 9.32 6.44 6.39
N LEU A 71 9.16 6.14 7.68
CA LEU A 71 10.24 5.62 8.52
C LEU A 71 10.69 4.23 8.08
N ARG A 72 9.72 3.36 7.77
CA ARG A 72 9.93 2.04 7.20
C ARG A 72 10.77 2.11 5.92
N ASN A 73 10.42 3.01 5.01
CA ASN A 73 11.10 3.17 3.73
C ASN A 73 12.52 3.75 3.87
N ALA A 74 12.77 4.52 4.94
CA ALA A 74 14.07 5.12 5.26
C ALA A 74 15.06 4.14 5.91
N GLY A 75 14.66 2.91 6.27
CA GLY A 75 15.55 1.89 6.83
C GLY A 75 15.30 1.51 8.29
N GLY A 76 14.21 1.97 8.90
CA GLY A 76 13.77 1.50 10.22
C GLY A 76 14.18 2.36 11.41
N GLY A 77 13.54 2.07 12.55
CA GLY A 77 13.23 3.00 13.64
C GLY A 77 14.31 3.37 14.68
N ASP A 78 13.85 4.11 15.68
CA ASP A 78 14.64 4.69 16.76
C ASP A 78 15.25 3.66 17.71
N ALA A 79 16.08 4.14 18.65
CA ALA A 79 16.74 3.32 19.66
C ALA A 79 15.75 2.36 20.38
N PRO A 80 16.17 1.10 20.65
CA PRO A 80 15.35 0.11 21.34
C PRO A 80 14.81 0.62 22.68
N GLY A 81 13.54 0.33 22.97
CA GLY A 81 12.88 0.72 24.21
C GLY A 81 12.32 2.15 24.25
N SER A 82 12.52 2.94 23.19
CA SER A 82 11.86 4.24 23.05
C SER A 82 10.36 4.10 22.77
N HIS A 83 9.58 5.14 23.08
CA HIS A 83 8.17 5.23 22.70
C HIS A 83 7.99 5.10 21.17
N GLU A 84 8.90 5.69 20.39
CA GLU A 84 8.87 5.62 18.93
C GLU A 84 9.18 4.21 18.40
N ALA A 85 10.12 3.48 19.00
CA ALA A 85 10.34 2.06 18.69
C ALA A 85 9.07 1.23 18.93
N ARG A 86 8.40 1.45 20.07
CA ARG A 86 7.12 0.75 20.37
C ARG A 86 6.02 1.10 19.37
N LYS A 87 5.90 2.36 18.96
CA LYS A 87 4.94 2.77 17.91
C LYS A 87 5.27 2.12 16.58
N TYR A 88 6.55 2.06 16.22
CA TYR A 88 7.00 1.40 15.00
C TYR A 88 6.62 -0.08 14.99
N ASP A 89 6.88 -0.80 16.08
CA ASP A 89 6.53 -2.23 16.21
C ASP A 89 5.03 -2.47 16.10
N LEU A 90 4.21 -1.65 16.78
CA LEU A 90 2.76 -1.74 16.68
C LEU A 90 2.27 -1.41 15.26
N SER A 91 2.85 -0.39 14.64
CA SER A 91 2.53 0.00 13.25
C SER A 91 2.88 -1.10 12.25
N ALA A 92 3.99 -1.80 12.46
CA ALA A 92 4.39 -2.94 11.64
C ALA A 92 3.43 -4.13 11.75
N VAL A 93 2.82 -4.34 12.92
CA VAL A 93 1.74 -5.34 13.08
C VAL A 93 0.48 -4.94 12.34
N ILE A 94 0.14 -3.65 12.32
CA ILE A 94 -1.09 -3.14 11.68
C ILE A 94 -0.96 -3.14 10.16
N TRP A 95 0.13 -2.59 9.63
CA TRP A 95 0.30 -2.33 8.19
C TRP A 95 1.37 -3.19 7.51
N GLY A 96 1.96 -4.14 8.24
CA GLY A 96 2.95 -5.08 7.74
C GLY A 96 4.37 -4.50 7.71
N PRO A 97 5.40 -5.35 7.97
CA PRO A 97 6.79 -4.99 7.72
C PRO A 97 7.06 -4.79 6.22
N PRO A 98 8.23 -4.25 5.82
CA PRO A 98 8.68 -4.35 4.44
C PRO A 98 8.63 -5.81 3.99
N ARG A 99 8.06 -6.07 2.80
CA ARG A 99 8.08 -7.42 2.22
C ARG A 99 9.38 -7.60 1.45
N GLY A 100 9.94 -8.80 1.53
CA GLY A 100 11.10 -9.15 0.71
C GLY A 100 10.74 -9.19 -0.78
N SER A 101 11.72 -8.93 -1.64
CA SER A 101 11.59 -8.97 -3.11
C SER A 101 10.96 -10.28 -3.60
N GLU A 102 11.34 -11.40 -3.00
CA GLU A 102 10.86 -12.72 -3.38
C GLU A 102 9.41 -12.96 -2.98
N GLU A 103 8.98 -12.47 -1.82
CA GLU A 103 7.58 -12.55 -1.39
C GLU A 103 6.68 -11.70 -2.28
N MET A 104 7.07 -10.44 -2.53
CA MET A 104 6.35 -9.53 -3.42
C MET A 104 6.23 -10.09 -4.85
N SER A 105 7.31 -10.70 -5.36
CA SER A 105 7.28 -11.32 -6.69
C SER A 105 6.35 -12.53 -6.78
N ARG A 106 6.20 -13.30 -5.70
CA ARG A 106 5.27 -14.43 -5.63
C ARG A 106 3.81 -13.97 -5.57
N LEU A 107 3.52 -12.91 -4.82
CA LEU A 107 2.16 -12.39 -4.64
C LEU A 107 1.66 -11.59 -5.86
N TYR A 108 2.54 -10.81 -6.50
CA TYR A 108 2.20 -9.92 -7.60
C TYR A 108 3.09 -10.16 -8.83
N PRO A 109 2.98 -11.34 -9.47
CA PRO A 109 3.88 -11.76 -10.54
C PRO A 109 3.80 -10.90 -11.81
N TYR A 110 2.62 -10.35 -12.15
CA TYR A 110 2.52 -9.51 -13.35
C TYR A 110 3.17 -8.14 -13.14
N LEU A 111 3.00 -7.56 -11.96
CA LEU A 111 3.60 -6.32 -11.49
C LEU A 111 5.11 -6.46 -11.36
N ALA A 112 5.59 -7.54 -10.73
CA ALA A 112 7.02 -7.83 -10.63
C ALA A 112 7.69 -7.87 -12.02
N LYS A 113 7.07 -8.57 -12.98
CA LYS A 113 7.56 -8.60 -14.36
C LYS A 113 7.52 -7.23 -15.05
N ALA A 114 6.55 -6.37 -14.72
CA ALA A 114 6.51 -5.01 -15.23
C ALA A 114 7.62 -4.14 -14.64
N VAL A 115 7.87 -4.26 -13.33
CA VAL A 115 8.97 -3.58 -12.62
C VAL A 115 10.32 -4.02 -13.21
N ASP A 116 10.55 -5.31 -13.41
CA ASP A 116 11.79 -5.80 -14.04
C ASP A 116 11.99 -5.23 -15.44
N GLY A 117 10.93 -5.22 -16.26
CA GLY A 117 10.98 -4.67 -17.61
C GLY A 117 11.23 -3.16 -17.65
N ILE A 118 10.69 -2.39 -16.70
CA ILE A 118 10.97 -0.95 -16.58
C ILE A 118 12.40 -0.73 -16.06
N SER A 119 12.80 -1.50 -15.05
CA SER A 119 14.10 -1.41 -14.42
C SER A 119 15.25 -1.72 -15.38
N SER A 120 15.05 -2.64 -16.34
CA SER A 120 16.08 -2.95 -17.34
C SER A 120 16.24 -1.87 -18.42
N ARG A 121 15.30 -0.92 -18.51
CA ARG A 121 15.28 0.16 -19.51
C ARG A 121 15.68 1.52 -18.95
N THR A 122 15.92 1.60 -17.65
CA THR A 122 16.19 2.85 -16.93
C THR A 122 17.39 2.68 -16.01
N ASP A 123 18.13 3.75 -15.80
CA ASP A 123 19.20 3.85 -14.81
C ASP A 123 18.66 3.81 -13.37
N LEU A 124 17.38 4.14 -13.19
CA LEU A 124 16.64 4.08 -11.92
C LEU A 124 16.11 2.69 -11.55
N GLY A 125 16.69 1.63 -12.13
CA GLY A 125 16.19 0.27 -11.95
C GLY A 125 16.25 -0.26 -10.52
N ALA A 126 17.24 0.18 -9.73
CA ALA A 126 17.36 -0.23 -8.33
C ALA A 126 16.28 0.44 -7.46
N GLU A 127 15.97 1.70 -7.75
CA GLU A 127 14.97 2.51 -7.07
C GLU A 127 13.57 1.96 -7.32
N TYR A 128 13.25 1.54 -8.55
CA TYR A 128 11.95 0.92 -8.85
C TYR A 128 11.77 -0.42 -8.17
N LYS A 129 12.81 -1.26 -8.11
CA LYS A 129 12.77 -2.53 -7.36
C LYS A 129 12.59 -2.30 -5.87
N ARG A 130 13.30 -1.33 -5.30
CA ARG A 130 13.12 -0.93 -3.90
C ARG A 130 11.72 -0.37 -3.64
N ALA A 131 11.19 0.46 -4.53
CA ALA A 131 9.83 0.99 -4.40
C ALA A 131 8.77 -0.11 -4.45
N PHE A 132 8.98 -1.15 -5.27
CA PHE A 132 8.12 -2.32 -5.33
C PHE A 132 8.13 -3.11 -4.01
N GLU A 133 9.29 -3.34 -3.40
CA GLU A 133 9.42 -4.01 -2.09
C GLU A 133 8.76 -3.24 -0.94
N LEU A 134 8.70 -1.91 -1.07
CA LEU A 134 8.13 -0.99 -0.08
C LEU A 134 6.66 -0.66 -0.33
N MET A 135 6.04 -1.22 -1.37
CA MET A 135 4.64 -1.00 -1.69
C MET A 135 3.73 -1.70 -0.68
N ASP A 136 2.60 -1.10 -0.34
CA ASP A 136 1.58 -1.79 0.46
C ASP A 136 0.71 -2.71 -0.41
N ASP A 137 0.03 -3.67 0.23
CA ASP A 137 -0.76 -4.68 -0.49
C ASP A 137 -1.92 -4.10 -1.28
N GLU A 138 -2.52 -3.01 -0.81
CA GLU A 138 -3.65 -2.38 -1.47
C GLU A 138 -3.21 -1.78 -2.81
N GLU A 139 -2.10 -1.06 -2.80
CA GLU A 139 -1.48 -0.50 -3.99
C GLU A 139 -0.97 -1.59 -4.93
N ALA A 140 -0.27 -2.59 -4.40
CA ALA A 140 0.30 -3.68 -5.17
C ALA A 140 -0.79 -4.52 -5.87
N SER A 141 -1.87 -4.86 -5.16
CA SER A 141 -3.03 -5.58 -5.70
C SER A 141 -3.72 -4.82 -6.82
N LYS A 142 -3.90 -3.50 -6.64
CA LYS A 142 -4.50 -2.63 -7.66
C LYS A 142 -3.64 -2.58 -8.93
N LEU A 143 -2.34 -2.37 -8.79
CA LEU A 143 -1.41 -2.31 -9.92
C LEU A 143 -1.26 -3.67 -10.61
N GLU A 144 -1.21 -4.76 -9.87
CA GLU A 144 -1.21 -6.14 -10.40
C GLU A 144 -2.40 -6.37 -11.34
N ALA A 145 -3.62 -6.00 -10.90
CA ALA A 145 -4.82 -6.12 -11.71
C ALA A 145 -4.78 -5.26 -12.98
N GLN A 146 -4.27 -4.03 -12.88
CA GLN A 146 -4.11 -3.13 -14.03
C GLN A 146 -3.09 -3.66 -15.04
N VAL A 147 -1.93 -4.11 -14.58
CA VAL A 147 -0.89 -4.70 -15.43
C VAL A 147 -1.41 -5.95 -16.11
N LYS A 148 -2.08 -6.84 -15.37
CA LYS A 148 -2.70 -8.05 -15.92
C LYS A 148 -3.70 -7.70 -17.02
N LYS A 149 -4.58 -6.72 -16.78
CA LYS A 149 -5.57 -6.27 -17.77
C LYS A 149 -4.90 -5.71 -19.03
N ALA A 150 -3.93 -4.81 -18.89
CA ALA A 150 -3.20 -4.21 -20.00
C ALA A 150 -2.48 -5.27 -20.86
N ARG A 151 -1.91 -6.31 -20.24
CA ARG A 151 -1.28 -7.43 -20.96
C ARG A 151 -2.27 -8.21 -21.82
N ILE A 152 -3.47 -8.48 -21.29
CA ILE A 152 -4.52 -9.18 -22.05
C ILE A 152 -4.98 -8.33 -23.23
N GLU A 153 -5.17 -7.03 -23.02
CA GLU A 153 -5.57 -6.10 -24.08
C GLU A 153 -4.50 -6.00 -25.18
N ASN A 154 -3.22 -5.88 -24.81
CA ASN A 154 -2.11 -5.87 -25.76
C ASN A 154 -2.00 -7.19 -26.54
N ALA A 155 -2.21 -8.34 -25.90
CA ALA A 155 -2.22 -9.63 -26.60
C ALA A 155 -3.36 -9.71 -27.63
N LYS A 156 -4.56 -9.22 -27.28
CA LYS A 156 -5.70 -9.15 -28.21
C LYS A 156 -5.40 -8.22 -29.39
N LEU A 157 -4.79 -7.06 -29.14
CA LEU A 157 -4.41 -6.14 -30.21
C LEU A 157 -3.35 -6.74 -31.13
N ALA A 158 -2.37 -7.46 -30.57
CA ALA A 158 -1.36 -8.17 -31.36
C ALA A 158 -1.99 -9.22 -32.28
N MET A 159 -2.92 -10.03 -31.78
CA MET A 159 -3.67 -11.01 -32.60
C MET A 159 -4.49 -10.34 -33.70
N LYS A 160 -5.15 -9.22 -33.41
CA LYS A 160 -5.89 -8.45 -34.43
C LYS A 160 -4.95 -7.92 -35.50
N ARG A 161 -3.79 -7.40 -35.10
CA ARG A 161 -2.77 -6.91 -36.03
C ARG A 161 -2.26 -8.03 -36.94
N THR A 162 -1.92 -9.20 -36.39
CA THR A 162 -1.46 -10.33 -37.21
C THR A 162 -2.55 -10.83 -38.17
N ASN A 163 -3.81 -10.81 -37.75
CA ASN A 163 -4.92 -11.17 -38.63
C ASN A 163 -5.05 -10.19 -39.80
N LEU A 164 -4.94 -8.88 -39.53
CA LEU A 164 -4.96 -7.85 -40.57
C LEU A 164 -3.75 -7.96 -41.51
N GLU A 165 -2.55 -8.21 -40.98
CA GLU A 165 -1.35 -8.43 -41.80
C GLU A 165 -1.52 -9.64 -42.74
N ASN A 166 -2.09 -10.74 -42.24
CA ASN A 166 -2.38 -11.93 -43.07
C ASN A 166 -3.46 -11.66 -44.13
N GLU A 167 -4.50 -10.88 -43.80
CA GLU A 167 -5.54 -10.49 -44.75
C GLU A 167 -4.96 -9.63 -45.88
N VAL A 168 -4.11 -8.64 -45.55
CA VAL A 168 -3.41 -7.80 -46.53
C VAL A 168 -2.50 -8.63 -47.43
N LEU A 169 -1.74 -9.56 -46.86
CA LEU A 169 -0.89 -10.45 -47.67
C LEU A 169 -1.74 -11.30 -48.63
N GLY A 170 -2.85 -11.86 -48.13
CA GLY A 170 -3.75 -12.68 -48.93
C GLY A 170 -4.43 -11.93 -50.08
N THR A 171 -4.71 -10.63 -49.93
CA THR A 171 -5.25 -9.81 -51.04
C THR A 171 -4.18 -9.48 -52.07
N LEU A 172 -2.97 -9.09 -51.63
CA LEU A 172 -1.86 -8.77 -52.54
C LEU A 172 -1.45 -9.96 -53.41
N THR A 173 -1.37 -11.16 -52.85
CA THR A 173 -1.02 -12.37 -53.61
C THR A 173 -2.10 -12.74 -54.62
N LYS A 174 -3.40 -12.58 -54.28
CA LYS A 174 -4.50 -12.85 -55.20
C LYS A 174 -4.60 -11.85 -56.36
N SER A 175 -4.08 -10.64 -56.16
CA SER A 175 -4.04 -9.60 -57.21
C SER A 175 -2.83 -9.70 -58.14
N SER A 176 -1.91 -10.65 -57.92
CA SER A 176 -0.73 -10.89 -58.77
C SER A 176 -0.85 -12.12 -59.68
N ASP A 177 -1.97 -12.85 -59.63
CA ASP A 177 -2.40 -13.85 -60.63
C ASP A 177 -3.43 -13.22 -61.58
#